data_AF-A0A1V6SBF5-F1
#
_entry.id   AF-A0A1V6SBF5-F1
#
_cell.length_a   1.000
_cell.length_b   1.000
_cell.length_c   1.000
_cell.angle_alpha   90.00
_cell.angle_beta   90.00
_cell.angle_gamma   90.00
#
_symmetry.space_group_name_H-M   'P 1'
#
loop_
_entity.id
_entity.type
_entity.pdbx_description
1 polymer ?
#
loop_
_entity_poly.entity_id
_entity_poly.type
_entity_poly.pdbx_seq_one_letter_code
_entity_poly.pdbx_strand_id
1 'polypeptide(L)'
;MSPRLMGLPTRLAQFSARPFQQASPLAFLLPQSQQTRNNSILASLSDNPTAYNKRIRRGRGPASGKGKTSGRGHKGQGQHGKVPAGFNGGQTKDIVVHGERGGVNM
;
A
#
# COMPACT_ATOMS: atom_id res chain seq x y z
N MET A 1 -46.70 32.84 9.81
CA MET A 1 -47.16 33.05 8.43
C MET A 1 -46.62 31.93 7.56
N SER A 2 -47.49 31.11 7.00
CA SER A 2 -47.13 29.91 6.23
C SER A 2 -46.90 30.31 4.76
N PRO A 3 -45.79 29.95 4.10
CA PRO A 3 -45.63 30.22 2.69
C PRO A 3 -46.47 29.24 1.84
N ARG A 4 -47.12 29.82 0.84
CA ARG A 4 -48.00 29.19 -0.17
C ARG A 4 -47.28 28.10 -0.95
N LEU A 5 -47.92 26.94 -1.08
CA LEU A 5 -47.65 25.95 -2.13
C LEU A 5 -48.07 26.53 -3.49
N MET A 6 -47.10 26.76 -4.38
CA MET A 6 -47.37 27.08 -5.78
C MET A 6 -47.48 25.78 -6.61
N GLY A 7 -48.47 25.78 -7.50
CA GLY A 7 -48.92 24.62 -8.26
C GLY A 7 -47.99 24.14 -9.37
N LEU A 8 -48.34 22.93 -9.81
CA LEU A 8 -47.76 22.03 -10.81
C LEU A 8 -47.32 22.69 -12.14
N PRO A 9 -46.39 22.02 -12.83
CA PRO A 9 -46.73 21.57 -14.17
C PRO A 9 -46.64 20.04 -14.29
N THR A 10 -47.77 19.40 -14.60
CA THR A 10 -47.82 18.04 -15.14
C THR A 10 -47.18 18.05 -16.53
N ARG A 11 -45.86 17.89 -16.60
CA ARG A 11 -45.18 17.55 -17.85
C ARG A 11 -45.48 16.09 -18.18
N LEU A 12 -46.46 15.88 -19.05
CA LEU A 12 -46.52 14.68 -19.89
C LEU A 12 -45.24 14.68 -20.74
N ALA A 13 -44.24 13.92 -20.29
CA ALA A 13 -43.05 13.66 -21.08
C ALA A 13 -43.47 12.83 -22.29
N GLN A 14 -43.45 13.47 -23.45
CA GLN A 14 -43.50 12.81 -24.75
C GLN A 14 -42.40 11.76 -24.77
N PHE A 15 -42.79 10.50 -24.96
CA PHE A 15 -41.87 9.41 -25.30
C PHE A 15 -41.28 9.74 -26.68
N SER A 16 -40.18 10.49 -26.72
CA SER A 16 -39.33 10.51 -27.89
C SER A 16 -38.68 9.14 -28.00
N ALA A 17 -38.92 8.48 -29.12
CA ALA A 17 -38.23 7.27 -29.50
C ALA A 17 -36.72 7.50 -29.34
N ARG A 18 -36.07 6.72 -28.46
CA ARG A 18 -34.62 6.71 -28.38
C ARG A 18 -34.11 6.33 -29.77
N PRO A 19 -33.31 7.16 -30.46
CA PRO A 19 -32.58 6.65 -31.60
C PRO A 19 -31.73 5.50 -31.05
N PHE A 20 -31.81 4.35 -31.70
CA PHE A 20 -30.94 3.22 -31.46
C PHE A 20 -29.50 3.74 -31.50
N GLN A 21 -28.91 3.97 -30.33
CA GLN A 21 -27.53 4.40 -30.22
C GLN A 21 -26.71 3.23 -30.75
N GLN A 22 -26.21 3.37 -31.98
CA GLN A 22 -25.17 2.50 -32.50
C GLN A 22 -24.02 2.56 -31.49
N ALA A 23 -23.89 1.51 -30.66
CA ALA A 23 -22.79 1.39 -29.73
C ALA A 23 -21.50 1.43 -30.57
N SER A 24 -20.76 2.53 -30.49
CA SER A 24 -19.48 2.66 -31.17
C SER A 24 -18.61 1.49 -30.70
N PRO A 25 -18.10 0.63 -31.60
CA PRO A 25 -17.34 -0.56 -31.23
C PRO A 25 -16.05 -0.22 -30.46
N LEU A 26 -15.65 1.06 -30.49
CA LEU A 26 -14.48 1.59 -29.79
C LEU A 26 -14.79 2.14 -28.39
N ALA A 27 -16.03 2.08 -27.90
CA ALA A 27 -16.38 2.54 -26.55
C ALA A 27 -15.60 1.81 -25.44
N PHE A 28 -15.13 0.59 -25.70
CA PHE A 28 -14.26 -0.18 -24.80
C PHE A 28 -12.85 0.41 -24.66
N LEU A 29 -12.37 1.22 -25.61
CA LEU A 29 -11.06 1.87 -25.51
C LEU A 29 -11.07 3.09 -24.59
N LEU A 30 -12.24 3.58 -24.17
CA LEU A 30 -12.31 4.64 -23.18
C LEU A 30 -12.17 4.03 -21.78
N PRO A 31 -11.26 4.55 -20.93
CA PRO A 31 -11.16 4.10 -19.56
C PRO A 31 -12.45 4.46 -18.82
N GLN A 32 -13.31 3.47 -18.60
CA GLN A 32 -14.45 3.63 -17.71
C GLN A 32 -13.93 3.70 -16.28
N SER A 33 -13.99 4.90 -15.70
CA SER A 33 -13.80 5.10 -14.27
C SER A 33 -14.96 4.42 -13.54
N GLN A 34 -14.74 3.17 -13.16
CA GLN A 34 -15.66 2.43 -12.30
C GLN A 34 -15.78 3.20 -10.97
N GLN A 35 -16.88 3.93 -10.79
CA GLN A 35 -17.22 4.55 -9.51
C GLN A 35 -17.60 3.45 -8.52
N THR A 36 -16.65 2.98 -7.72
CA THR A 36 -16.94 2.08 -6.61
C THR A 36 -17.70 2.85 -5.53
N ARG A 37 -19.03 2.70 -5.47
CA ARG A 37 -19.82 3.24 -4.35
C ARG A 37 -19.65 2.31 -3.15
N ASN A 38 -19.03 2.81 -2.08
CA ASN A 38 -18.93 2.06 -0.83
C ASN A 38 -20.32 1.93 -0.20
N ASN A 39 -20.74 0.70 0.12
CA ASN A 39 -22.09 0.44 0.69
C ASN A 39 -22.23 0.94 2.15
N SER A 40 -21.13 1.08 2.88
CA SER A 40 -21.10 1.61 4.25
C SER A 40 -19.85 2.46 4.50
N ILE A 41 -19.93 3.34 5.51
CA ILE A 41 -18.80 4.20 5.92
C ILE A 41 -17.60 3.36 6.37
N LEU A 42 -17.84 2.23 7.03
CA LEU A 42 -16.80 1.32 7.50
C LEU A 42 -15.91 0.80 6.36
N ALA A 43 -16.45 0.65 5.15
CA ALA A 43 -15.69 0.25 3.97
C ALA A 43 -14.82 1.37 3.37
N SER A 44 -15.00 2.62 3.81
CA SER A 44 -14.28 3.80 3.30
C SER A 44 -13.20 4.32 4.26
N LEU A 45 -13.08 3.74 5.45
CA LEU A 45 -12.12 4.19 6.45
C LEU A 45 -10.71 3.80 6.03
N SER A 46 -9.80 4.77 6.05
CA SER A 46 -8.36 4.57 5.91
C SER A 46 -7.64 5.47 6.90
N ASP A 47 -6.46 5.04 7.32
CA ASP A 47 -5.59 5.89 8.12
C ASP A 47 -4.98 7.03 7.26
N ASN A 48 -4.24 7.93 7.91
CA ASN A 48 -3.47 8.96 7.24
C ASN A 48 -2.47 8.32 6.24
N PRO A 49 -2.24 8.91 5.06
CA PRO A 49 -1.44 8.29 4.00
C PRO A 49 0.02 8.02 4.38
N THR A 50 0.54 8.70 5.41
CA THR A 50 1.90 8.54 5.94
C THR A 50 1.98 7.57 7.13
N ALA A 51 0.84 7.10 7.64
CA ALA A 51 0.81 6.21 8.80
C ALA A 51 1.48 4.85 8.51
N TYR A 52 1.49 4.40 7.25
CA TYR A 52 2.04 3.09 6.86
C TYR A 52 3.01 3.17 5.69
N ASN A 53 4.09 2.41 5.82
CA ASN A 53 5.05 2.17 4.75
C ASN A 53 4.87 0.78 4.12
N LYS A 54 5.07 0.68 2.80
CA LYS A 54 4.99 -0.60 2.08
C LYS A 54 6.09 -1.56 2.57
N ARG A 55 5.68 -2.72 3.11
CA ARG A 55 6.61 -3.77 3.51
C ARG A 55 7.34 -4.39 2.31
N ILE A 56 8.66 -4.49 2.39
CA ILE A 56 9.47 -5.18 1.39
C ILE A 56 9.31 -6.70 1.55
N ARG A 57 8.70 -7.35 0.56
CA ARG A 57 8.57 -8.81 0.47
C ARG A 57 9.74 -9.39 -0.32
N ARG A 58 10.70 -9.98 0.39
CA ARG A 58 11.92 -10.55 -0.20
C ARG A 58 11.63 -11.86 -0.93
N GLY A 59 12.42 -12.20 -1.95
CA GLY A 59 12.28 -13.48 -2.68
C GLY A 59 11.01 -13.58 -3.53
N ARG A 60 10.53 -12.47 -4.11
CA ARG A 60 9.31 -12.42 -4.94
C ARG A 60 9.61 -11.95 -6.37
N GLY A 61 10.52 -12.65 -7.03
CA GLY A 61 10.92 -12.38 -8.42
C GLY A 61 11.93 -11.22 -8.57
N PRO A 62 12.63 -11.15 -9.71
CA PRO A 62 13.74 -10.21 -9.91
C PRO A 62 13.31 -8.74 -9.89
N ALA A 63 12.15 -8.41 -10.47
CA ALA A 63 11.63 -7.05 -10.53
C ALA A 63 11.27 -6.44 -9.16
N SER A 64 11.15 -7.25 -8.11
CA SER A 64 10.89 -6.78 -6.73
C SER A 64 12.09 -6.06 -6.08
N GLY A 65 13.25 -6.03 -6.73
CA GLY A 65 14.48 -5.41 -6.22
C GLY A 65 15.24 -6.25 -5.18
N LYS A 66 14.56 -7.15 -4.44
CA LYS A 66 15.16 -8.09 -3.48
C LYS A 66 14.79 -9.54 -3.79
N GLY A 67 14.70 -9.88 -5.08
CA GLY A 67 14.35 -11.22 -5.57
C GLY A 67 15.45 -12.25 -5.39
N LYS A 68 16.55 -12.10 -6.15
CA LYS A 68 17.59 -13.13 -6.31
C LYS A 68 18.24 -13.56 -4.99
N THR A 69 18.62 -12.61 -4.15
CA THR A 69 19.44 -12.87 -2.95
C THR A 69 18.71 -12.56 -1.65
N SER A 70 17.49 -12.03 -1.71
CA SER A 70 16.79 -11.46 -0.54
C SER A 70 17.62 -10.44 0.26
N GLY A 71 18.61 -9.82 -0.39
CA GLY A 71 19.55 -8.88 0.24
C GLY A 71 20.67 -9.53 1.06
N ARG A 72 20.94 -10.84 0.90
CA ARG A 72 21.97 -11.57 1.67
C ARG A 72 23.35 -11.65 0.99
N GLY A 73 23.47 -11.28 -0.30
CA GLY A 73 24.74 -11.37 -1.06
C GLY A 73 24.92 -12.70 -1.83
N HIS A 74 26.18 -13.09 -2.10
CA HIS A 74 26.57 -14.36 -2.76
C HIS A 74 27.58 -15.19 -1.94
N LYS A 75 27.40 -16.52 -1.86
CA LYS A 75 28.31 -17.55 -1.32
C LYS A 75 29.12 -17.18 -0.06
N GLY A 76 28.48 -16.60 0.96
CA GLY A 76 29.13 -16.25 2.24
C GLY A 76 28.41 -16.88 3.45
N GLN A 77 29.09 -16.96 4.60
CA GLN A 77 28.53 -17.53 5.83
C GLN A 77 27.16 -16.93 6.20
N GLY A 78 26.97 -15.62 6.04
CA GLY A 78 25.70 -14.93 6.32
C GLY A 78 24.53 -15.27 5.38
N GLN A 79 24.77 -16.01 4.30
CA GLN A 79 23.70 -16.56 3.45
C GLN A 79 23.27 -17.96 3.87
N HIS A 80 24.23 -18.77 4.29
CA HIS A 80 24.03 -20.16 4.67
C HIS A 80 23.63 -20.31 6.15
N GLY A 81 24.11 -19.41 7.01
CA GLY A 81 23.90 -19.46 8.45
C GLY A 81 23.92 -18.09 9.11
N LYS A 82 24.33 -18.05 10.38
CA LYS A 82 24.39 -16.83 11.20
C LYS A 82 25.80 -16.62 11.73
N VAL A 83 26.16 -15.35 11.92
CA VAL A 83 27.36 -14.92 12.64
C VAL A 83 26.89 -14.06 13.82
N PRO A 84 27.43 -14.25 15.05
CA PRO A 84 27.09 -13.39 16.18
C PRO A 84 27.40 -11.92 15.87
N ALA A 85 26.52 -11.00 16.29
CA ALA A 85 26.64 -9.57 15.94
C ALA A 85 27.92 -8.90 16.46
N GLY A 86 28.50 -9.39 17.56
CA GLY A 86 29.77 -8.90 18.13
C GLY A 86 31.00 -9.75 17.81
N PHE A 87 30.98 -10.53 16.72
CA PHE A 87 32.13 -11.33 16.31
C PHE A 87 33.09 -10.52 15.42
N ASN A 88 34.30 -10.26 15.93
CA ASN A 88 35.32 -9.47 15.25
C ASN A 88 36.26 -10.31 14.36
N GLY A 89 35.81 -11.46 13.85
CA GLY A 89 36.63 -12.27 12.93
C GLY A 89 37.77 -13.06 13.58
N GLY A 90 37.76 -13.22 14.91
CA GLY A 90 38.82 -13.90 15.68
C GLY A 90 39.64 -12.97 16.57
N GLN A 91 39.47 -11.65 16.43
CA GLN A 91 40.04 -10.66 17.33
C GLN A 91 39.37 -10.72 18.72
N THR A 92 40.13 -10.39 19.77
CA THR A 92 39.64 -10.22 21.14
C THR A 92 38.46 -9.24 21.17
N LYS A 93 37.44 -9.56 21.97
CA LYS A 93 36.23 -8.73 22.09
C LYS A 93 36.56 -7.36 22.68
N ASP A 94 35.90 -6.32 22.18
CA ASP A 94 36.14 -4.93 22.59
C ASP A 94 35.95 -4.70 24.09
N ILE A 95 34.98 -5.37 24.72
CA ILE A 95 34.77 -5.30 26.18
C ILE A 95 35.97 -5.84 26.97
N VAL A 96 36.67 -6.84 26.43
CA VAL A 96 37.87 -7.41 27.07
C VAL A 96 39.06 -6.48 26.88
N VAL A 97 39.16 -5.82 25.72
CA VAL A 97 40.24 -4.87 25.43
C VAL A 97 40.11 -3.60 26.27
N HIS A 98 38.90 -3.04 26.38
CA HIS A 98 38.67 -1.77 27.06
C HIS A 98 38.35 -1.90 28.55
N GLY A 99 37.96 -3.10 29.02
CA GLY A 99 37.50 -3.34 30.38
C GLY A 99 36.13 -2.70 30.68
N GLU A 100 35.60 -2.98 31.86
CA GLU A 100 34.40 -2.32 32.36
C GLU A 100 34.75 -0.88 32.79
N ARG A 101 33.95 0.10 32.32
CA ARG A 101 34.14 1.52 32.67
C ARG A 101 33.04 1.98 33.63
N GLY A 102 33.45 2.49 34.79
CA GLY A 102 32.56 3.07 35.81
C GLY A 102 31.79 2.03 36.63
N GLY A 103 30.85 2.49 37.46
CA GLY A 103 29.94 1.68 38.27
C GLY A 103 28.53 2.28 38.27
N VAL A 104 27.54 1.49 38.71
CA VAL A 104 26.16 1.96 38.84
C VAL A 104 26.04 2.76 40.14
N ASN A 105 25.72 4.05 40.06
CA ASN A 105 25.37 4.83 41.24
C ASN A 105 23.97 4.40 41.69
N MET A 106 23.90 3.72 42.84
CA MET A 106 22.66 3.40 43.55
C MET A 106 22.25 4.54 44.46
#